data_AF-A0A1H1LZ70-F1
#
_entry.id   AF-A0A1H1LZ70-F1
#
_cell.length_a   1.000
_cell.length_b   1.000
_cell.length_c   1.000
_cell.angle_alpha   90.00
_cell.angle_beta   90.00
_cell.angle_gamma   90.00
#
_symmetry.space_group_name_H-M   'P 1'
#
loop_
_entity.id
_entity.type
_entity.pdbx_description
1 polymer ?
#
loop_
_entity_poly.entity_id
_entity_poly.type
_entity_poly.pdbx_seq_one_letter_code
_entity_poly.pdbx_strand_id
1 'polypeptide(L)'
;MKNPYALGFWCALIALVLLSATYFYGIMLAHQIDTAMIFLDSAVALIAVMAIVVVAWASVQVQRVKKRQLEQGKVLVLIWDTKVALRRVETVFDRYFWGSYWQPGRTFAEVMGELTGTPLEKSLEALKKQCLELDKQIADEGWHWLNNARELSDVATAMARERYQLDFCDPRAEGPEGAVIDRDFEVLVYTWTARLKSFDHQLDEIEAEYS
;
A
#
# COMPACT_ATOMS: atom_id res chain seq x y z
N MET A 1 -17.53 -12.71 -0.38
CA MET A 1 -17.75 -12.46 1.08
C MET A 1 -18.99 -13.21 1.55
N LYS A 2 -18.88 -14.14 2.52
CA LYS A 2 -20.05 -14.85 3.09
C LYS A 2 -20.77 -13.88 4.03
N ASN A 3 -22.06 -13.64 3.80
CA ASN A 3 -22.86 -12.67 4.55
C ASN A 3 -22.77 -12.92 6.06
N PRO A 4 -22.28 -11.95 6.86
CA PRO A 4 -22.13 -12.12 8.31
C PRO A 4 -23.48 -12.31 9.02
N TYR A 5 -24.58 -11.89 8.39
CA TYR A 5 -25.95 -12.07 8.87
C TYR A 5 -26.48 -13.50 8.73
N ALA A 6 -25.86 -14.34 7.89
CA ALA A 6 -26.34 -15.69 7.64
C ALA A 6 -26.34 -16.54 8.91
N LEU A 7 -25.31 -16.39 9.76
CA LEU A 7 -25.15 -17.20 10.95
C LEU A 7 -26.20 -16.87 12.04
N GLY A 8 -26.51 -15.58 12.19
CA GLY A 8 -27.61 -15.12 13.07
C GLY A 8 -28.98 -15.59 12.59
N PHE A 9 -29.22 -15.57 11.27
CA PHE A 9 -30.44 -16.08 10.65
C PHE A 9 -30.63 -17.58 10.91
N TRP A 10 -29.59 -18.40 10.71
CA TRP A 10 -29.66 -19.84 10.97
C TRP A 10 -29.87 -20.17 12.44
N CYS A 11 -29.25 -19.41 13.35
CA CYS A 11 -29.51 -19.57 14.79
C CYS A 11 -30.95 -19.23 15.18
N ALA A 12 -31.51 -18.13 14.67
CA ALA A 12 -32.90 -17.77 14.91
C ALA A 12 -33.87 -18.82 14.35
N LEU A 13 -33.57 -19.38 13.17
CA LEU A 13 -34.36 -20.44 12.55
C LEU A 13 -34.33 -21.73 13.37
N ILE A 14 -33.16 -22.16 13.84
CA ILE A 14 -33.01 -23.35 14.69
C ILE A 14 -33.72 -23.16 16.04
N ALA A 15 -33.63 -21.97 16.64
CA ALA A 15 -34.33 -21.65 17.88
C ALA A 15 -35.86 -21.70 17.71
N LEU A 16 -36.37 -21.16 16.61
CA LEU A 16 -37.80 -21.18 16.28
C LEU A 16 -38.30 -22.62 16.06
N VAL A 17 -37.52 -23.44 15.35
CA VAL A 17 -37.83 -24.87 15.14
C VAL A 17 -37.83 -25.61 16.47
N LEU A 18 -36.83 -25.42 17.33
CA LEU A 18 -36.77 -26.05 18.66
C LEU A 18 -37.95 -25.65 19.55
N LEU A 19 -38.30 -24.36 19.60
CA LEU A 19 -39.47 -23.88 20.36
C LEU A 19 -40.79 -24.46 19.84
N SER A 20 -40.95 -24.53 18.52
CA SER A 20 -42.15 -25.10 17.90
C SER A 20 -42.27 -26.60 18.19
N ALA A 21 -41.16 -27.33 18.13
CA ALA A 21 -41.10 -28.76 18.39
C ALA A 21 -41.35 -29.07 19.86
N THR A 22 -40.77 -28.33 20.80
CA THR A 22 -40.98 -28.55 22.24
C THR A 22 -42.39 -28.18 22.68
N TYR A 23 -42.98 -27.12 22.12
CA TYR A 23 -44.39 -26.76 22.34
C TYR A 23 -45.34 -27.87 21.87
N PHE A 24 -45.16 -28.37 20.64
CA PHE A 24 -45.99 -29.45 20.09
C PHE A 24 -45.82 -30.77 20.85
N TYR A 25 -44.57 -31.14 21.18
CA TYR A 25 -44.29 -32.39 21.89
C TYR A 25 -44.81 -32.34 23.34
N GLY A 26 -44.71 -31.20 24.02
CA GLY A 26 -45.26 -30.98 25.36
C GLY A 26 -46.78 -31.08 25.41
N ILE A 27 -47.47 -30.53 24.41
CA ILE A 27 -48.93 -30.63 24.28
C ILE A 27 -49.37 -32.06 23.96
N MET A 28 -48.63 -32.75 23.09
CA MET A 28 -48.99 -34.08 22.61
C MET A 28 -48.78 -35.19 23.64
N LEU A 29 -47.79 -35.07 24.53
CA LEU A 29 -47.42 -36.15 25.47
C LEU A 29 -48.02 -35.99 26.88
N ALA A 30 -48.26 -34.76 27.36
CA ALA A 30 -48.47 -34.54 28.79
C ALA A 30 -49.93 -34.29 29.21
N HIS A 31 -50.78 -33.68 28.38
CA HIS A 31 -52.15 -33.22 28.73
C HIS A 31 -52.29 -32.49 30.10
N GLN A 32 -51.16 -32.11 30.72
CA GLN A 32 -51.01 -31.42 31.98
C GLN A 32 -50.09 -30.22 31.74
N ILE A 33 -50.56 -29.03 32.12
CA ILE A 33 -49.93 -27.75 31.78
C ILE A 33 -48.60 -27.56 32.54
N ASP A 34 -48.48 -28.12 33.75
CA ASP A 34 -47.30 -27.95 34.61
C ASP A 34 -46.03 -28.62 34.07
N THR A 35 -46.15 -29.83 33.49
CA THR A 35 -45.01 -30.53 32.88
C THR A 35 -44.56 -29.88 31.58
N ALA A 36 -45.48 -29.34 30.78
CA ALA A 36 -45.15 -28.58 29.57
C ALA A 36 -44.32 -27.32 29.88
N MET A 37 -44.57 -26.68 31.03
CA MET A 37 -43.86 -25.45 31.45
C MET A 37 -42.38 -25.72 31.78
N ILE A 38 -42.05 -26.87 32.38
CA ILE A 38 -40.67 -27.29 32.69
C ILE A 38 -39.88 -27.62 31.40
N PHE A 39 -40.54 -28.26 30.42
CA PHE A 39 -39.92 -28.53 29.12
C PHE A 39 -39.67 -27.24 28.33
N LEU A 40 -40.55 -26.24 28.46
CA LEU A 40 -40.34 -24.93 27.86
C LEU A 40 -39.13 -24.23 28.49
N ASP A 41 -39.01 -24.22 29.82
CA ASP A 41 -37.92 -23.55 30.54
C ASP A 41 -36.55 -24.15 30.21
N SER A 42 -36.46 -25.49 30.15
CA SER A 42 -35.24 -26.19 29.71
C SER A 42 -34.87 -25.94 28.25
N ALA A 43 -35.86 -25.81 27.36
CA ALA A 43 -35.64 -25.44 25.96
C ALA A 43 -35.14 -23.99 25.83
N VAL A 44 -35.71 -23.05 26.58
CA VAL A 44 -35.25 -21.66 26.63
C VAL A 44 -33.81 -21.59 27.17
N ALA A 45 -33.49 -22.36 28.22
CA ALA A 45 -32.13 -22.43 28.75
C ALA A 45 -31.12 -22.94 27.69
N LEU A 46 -31.46 -23.98 26.94
CA LEU A 46 -30.62 -24.48 25.84
C LEU A 46 -30.43 -23.43 24.73
N ILE A 47 -31.49 -22.73 24.35
CA ILE A 47 -31.41 -21.65 23.35
C ILE A 47 -30.54 -20.50 23.85
N ALA A 48 -30.66 -20.13 25.13
CA ALA A 48 -29.84 -19.09 25.73
C ALA A 48 -28.34 -19.46 25.72
N VAL A 49 -27.99 -20.70 26.08
CA VAL A 49 -26.61 -21.18 26.02
C VAL A 49 -26.08 -21.17 24.59
N MET A 50 -26.86 -21.66 23.62
CA MET A 50 -26.48 -21.65 22.21
C MET A 50 -26.28 -20.22 21.68
N ALA A 51 -27.13 -19.28 22.08
CA ALA A 51 -27.00 -17.87 21.71
C ALA A 51 -25.70 -17.27 22.26
N ILE A 52 -25.35 -17.54 23.52
CA ILE A 52 -24.09 -17.08 24.13
C ILE A 52 -22.88 -17.62 23.36
N VAL A 53 -22.88 -18.91 23.01
CA VAL A 53 -21.78 -19.54 22.23
C VAL A 53 -21.63 -18.88 20.86
N VAL A 54 -22.73 -18.58 20.18
CA VAL A 54 -22.72 -17.95 18.85
C VAL A 54 -22.22 -16.51 18.93
N VAL A 55 -22.64 -15.75 19.94
CA VAL A 55 -22.14 -14.39 20.18
C VAL A 55 -20.65 -14.40 20.49
N ALA A 56 -20.19 -15.33 21.33
CA ALA A 56 -18.77 -15.49 21.65
C ALA A 56 -17.96 -15.83 20.39
N TRP A 57 -18.44 -16.76 19.56
CA TRP A 57 -17.81 -17.12 18.29
C TRP A 57 -17.75 -15.94 17.31
N ALA A 58 -18.86 -15.21 17.17
CA ALA A 58 -18.93 -14.03 16.31
C ALA A 58 -17.94 -12.95 16.76
N SER A 59 -17.83 -12.70 18.08
CA SER A 59 -16.86 -11.76 18.64
C SER A 59 -15.41 -12.13 18.27
N VAL A 60 -15.04 -13.41 18.40
CA VAL A 60 -13.70 -13.89 18.02
C VAL A 60 -13.45 -13.72 16.51
N GLN A 61 -14.44 -14.01 15.67
CA GLN A 61 -14.29 -13.82 14.22
C GLN A 61 -14.14 -12.34 13.85
N VAL A 62 -14.95 -11.47 14.45
CA VAL A 62 -14.85 -10.02 14.24
C VAL A 62 -13.48 -9.50 14.65
N GLN A 63 -12.93 -9.96 15.78
CA GLN A 63 -11.58 -9.58 16.20
C GLN A 63 -10.52 -10.05 15.18
N ARG A 64 -10.62 -11.27 14.66
CA ARG A 64 -9.69 -11.78 13.64
C ARG A 64 -9.75 -10.97 12.35
N VAL A 65 -10.95 -10.64 11.88
CA VAL A 65 -11.13 -9.81 10.68
C VAL A 65 -10.59 -8.40 10.91
N LYS A 66 -10.89 -7.77 12.05
CA LYS A 66 -10.33 -6.46 12.40
C LYS A 66 -8.81 -6.45 12.40
N LYS A 67 -8.18 -7.49 12.98
CA LYS A 67 -6.71 -7.61 12.97
C LYS A 67 -6.16 -7.66 11.55
N ARG A 68 -6.71 -8.50 10.68
CA ARG A 68 -6.29 -8.59 9.26
C ARG A 68 -6.48 -7.28 8.51
N GLN A 69 -7.62 -6.62 8.71
CA GLN A 69 -7.91 -5.34 8.06
C GLN A 69 -6.97 -4.23 8.55
N LEU A 70 -6.57 -4.24 9.83
CA LEU A 70 -5.57 -3.32 10.35
C LEU A 70 -4.17 -3.60 9.77
N GLU A 71 -3.79 -4.86 9.60
CA GLU A 71 -2.53 -5.24 8.96
C GLU A 71 -2.51 -4.82 7.48
N GLN A 72 -3.57 -5.13 6.73
CA GLN A 72 -3.72 -4.69 5.33
C GLN A 72 -3.73 -3.15 5.22
N GLY A 73 -4.46 -2.47 6.09
CA GLY A 73 -4.52 -1.01 6.11
C GLY A 73 -3.15 -0.37 6.38
N LYS A 74 -2.32 -0.97 7.24
CA LYS A 74 -0.94 -0.49 7.46
C LYS A 74 -0.09 -0.60 6.19
N VAL A 75 -0.21 -1.71 5.46
CA VAL A 75 0.54 -1.91 4.21
C VAL A 75 0.06 -0.93 3.14
N LEU A 76 -1.25 -0.72 2.99
CA LEU A 76 -1.82 0.27 2.06
C LEU A 76 -1.34 1.69 2.34
N VAL A 77 -1.32 2.10 3.62
CA VAL A 77 -0.76 3.42 4.00
C VAL A 77 0.70 3.53 3.60
N LEU A 78 1.46 2.44 3.74
CA LEU A 78 2.89 2.45 3.41
C LEU A 78 3.15 2.50 1.89
N ILE A 79 2.33 1.79 1.10
CA ILE A 79 2.33 1.91 -0.37
C ILE A 79 2.00 3.35 -0.77
N TRP A 80 0.97 3.94 -0.15
CA TRP A 80 0.58 5.32 -0.41
C TRP A 80 1.69 6.32 -0.08
N ASP A 81 2.32 6.22 1.09
CA ASP A 81 3.45 7.06 1.49
C ASP A 81 4.62 6.95 0.51
N THR A 82 4.86 5.75 -0.02
CA THR A 82 5.87 5.50 -1.05
C THR A 82 5.51 6.19 -2.38
N LYS A 83 4.25 6.11 -2.84
CA LYS A 83 3.77 6.84 -4.03
C LYS A 83 3.89 8.34 -3.88
N VAL A 84 3.54 8.88 -2.71
CA VAL A 84 3.68 10.31 -2.41
C VAL A 84 5.16 10.72 -2.44
N ALA A 85 6.05 9.92 -1.89
CA ALA A 85 7.49 10.16 -1.98
C ALA A 85 8.00 10.13 -3.42
N LEU A 86 7.52 9.18 -4.25
CA LEU A 86 7.88 9.08 -5.66
C LEU A 86 7.44 10.32 -6.46
N ARG A 87 6.20 10.76 -6.32
CA ARG A 87 5.70 12.00 -6.97
C ARG A 87 6.47 13.24 -6.53
N ARG A 88 6.88 13.29 -5.25
CA ARG A 88 7.72 14.37 -4.74
C ARG A 88 9.09 14.36 -5.42
N VAL A 89 9.71 13.20 -5.59
CA VAL A 89 10.97 13.06 -6.33
C VAL A 89 10.80 13.55 -7.76
N GLU A 90 9.76 13.12 -8.47
CA GLU A 90 9.46 13.58 -9.84
C GLU A 90 9.33 15.10 -9.90
N THR A 91 8.53 15.70 -9.02
CA THR A 91 8.31 17.15 -9.01
C THR A 91 9.58 17.94 -8.69
N VAL A 92 10.36 17.48 -7.71
CA VAL A 92 11.61 18.13 -7.32
C VAL A 92 12.67 17.96 -8.39
N PHE A 93 12.74 16.79 -9.03
CA PHE A 93 13.61 16.52 -10.15
C PHE A 93 13.32 17.47 -11.31
N ASP A 94 12.06 17.58 -11.72
CA ASP A 94 11.62 18.42 -12.84
C ASP A 94 11.99 19.89 -12.60
N ARG A 95 11.76 20.37 -11.36
CA ARG A 95 12.13 21.72 -10.93
C ARG A 95 13.64 21.93 -10.80
N TYR A 96 14.40 20.90 -10.48
CA TYR A 96 15.85 20.98 -10.32
C TYR A 96 16.56 21.01 -11.67
N PHE A 97 16.19 20.14 -12.61
CA PHE A 97 16.85 20.00 -13.91
C PHE A 97 16.32 20.95 -14.98
N TRP A 98 15.01 21.22 -15.02
CA TRP A 98 14.38 22.04 -16.06
C TRP A 98 13.89 23.39 -15.55
N GLY A 99 13.81 23.56 -14.23
CA GLY A 99 13.44 24.81 -13.59
C GLY A 99 14.63 25.74 -13.37
N SER A 100 14.37 26.82 -12.63
CA SER A 100 15.34 27.90 -12.36
C SER A 100 16.46 27.53 -11.37
N TYR A 101 16.50 26.30 -10.85
CA TYR A 101 17.50 25.88 -9.86
C TYR A 101 18.83 25.51 -10.50
N TRP A 102 18.82 25.00 -11.73
CA TRP A 102 20.03 24.75 -12.49
C TRP A 102 20.61 26.09 -13.00
N GLN A 103 21.84 26.40 -12.60
CA GLN A 103 22.56 27.59 -13.03
C GLN A 103 23.81 27.19 -13.81
N PRO A 104 23.95 27.60 -15.09
CA PRO A 104 25.14 27.31 -15.89
C PRO A 104 26.40 27.91 -15.25
N GLY A 105 27.53 27.17 -15.29
CA GLY A 105 28.85 27.67 -14.86
C GLY A 105 29.29 27.33 -13.44
N ARG A 106 28.61 26.42 -12.73
CA ARG A 106 29.12 25.86 -11.45
C ARG A 106 30.32 24.95 -11.67
N THR A 107 31.09 24.64 -10.63
CA THR A 107 32.20 23.69 -10.71
C THR A 107 31.74 22.24 -10.52
N PHE A 108 32.47 21.24 -11.05
CA PHE A 108 32.12 19.81 -10.91
C PHE A 108 31.99 19.38 -9.45
N ALA A 109 32.87 19.91 -8.59
CA ALA A 109 32.86 19.66 -7.15
C ALA A 109 31.66 20.30 -6.45
N GLU A 110 31.15 21.43 -6.95
CA GLU A 110 29.88 22.02 -6.49
C GLU A 110 28.69 21.24 -7.04
N VAL A 111 28.66 20.80 -8.30
CA VAL A 111 27.52 20.03 -8.83
C VAL A 111 27.40 18.64 -8.18
N MET A 112 28.52 17.92 -8.02
CA MET A 112 28.54 16.60 -7.39
C MET A 112 28.58 16.66 -5.86
N GLY A 113 29.15 17.73 -5.27
CA GLY A 113 29.22 17.96 -3.83
C GLY A 113 28.07 18.80 -3.25
N GLU A 114 27.24 19.44 -4.07
CA GLU A 114 25.96 20.04 -3.67
C GLU A 114 24.77 19.14 -3.96
N LEU A 115 24.88 18.13 -4.85
CA LEU A 115 23.82 17.10 -4.91
C LEU A 115 23.59 16.57 -3.49
N THR A 116 24.69 16.36 -2.75
CA THR A 116 24.69 16.25 -1.29
C THR A 116 24.19 17.53 -0.60
N GLY A 117 22.98 17.50 -0.06
CA GLY A 117 22.28 18.61 0.60
C GLY A 117 21.15 19.23 -0.23
N THR A 118 21.03 18.91 -1.52
CA THR A 118 19.95 19.42 -2.38
C THR A 118 18.56 18.96 -1.95
N PRO A 119 17.49 19.71 -2.33
CA PRO A 119 16.13 19.22 -2.19
C PRO A 119 15.91 17.90 -2.94
N LEU A 120 16.63 17.66 -4.04
CA LEU A 120 16.55 16.44 -4.83
C LEU A 120 17.09 15.23 -4.07
N GLU A 121 18.31 15.30 -3.53
CA GLU A 121 18.86 14.21 -2.73
C GLU A 121 17.99 13.92 -1.50
N LYS A 122 17.53 14.96 -0.78
CA LYS A 122 16.62 14.76 0.36
C LYS A 122 15.35 14.03 -0.03
N SER A 123 14.81 14.30 -1.21
CA SER A 123 13.62 13.59 -1.72
C SER A 123 13.94 12.14 -2.10
N LEU A 124 15.09 11.87 -2.72
CA LEU A 124 15.56 10.53 -3.06
C LEU A 124 15.88 9.70 -1.81
N GLU A 125 16.48 10.29 -0.78
CA GLU A 125 16.71 9.64 0.52
C GLU A 125 15.40 9.32 1.23
N ALA A 126 14.43 10.24 1.19
CA ALA A 126 13.10 9.99 1.73
C ALA A 126 12.42 8.83 0.99
N LEU A 127 12.52 8.77 -0.34
CA LEU A 127 12.03 7.65 -1.14
C LEU A 127 12.72 6.34 -0.76
N LYS A 128 14.06 6.31 -0.67
CA LYS A 128 14.83 5.12 -0.24
C LYS A 128 14.39 4.61 1.14
N LYS A 129 14.11 5.52 2.09
CA LYS A 129 13.60 5.15 3.42
C LYS A 129 12.22 4.50 3.36
N GLN A 130 11.31 5.05 2.55
CA GLN A 130 9.98 4.47 2.37
C GLN A 130 10.07 3.09 1.70
N CYS A 131 10.89 2.97 0.65
CA CYS A 131 11.11 1.70 -0.05
C CYS A 131 11.72 0.62 0.85
N LEU A 132 12.64 0.99 1.75
CA LEU A 132 13.21 0.06 2.72
C LEU A 132 12.15 -0.45 3.72
N GLU A 133 11.21 0.39 4.12
CA GLU A 133 10.12 -0.06 5.00
C GLU A 133 9.10 -0.90 4.22
N LEU A 134 8.91 -0.62 2.93
CA LEU A 134 8.06 -1.39 2.03
C LEU A 134 8.61 -2.80 1.80
N ASP A 135 9.92 -2.92 1.53
CA ASP A 135 10.63 -4.20 1.41
C ASP A 135 10.55 -5.05 2.70
N LYS A 136 10.42 -4.43 3.88
CA LYS A 136 10.26 -5.20 5.14
C LYS A 136 8.84 -5.72 5.34
N GLN A 137 7.84 -4.98 4.86
CA GLN A 137 6.42 -5.27 5.09
C GLN A 137 5.86 -6.22 4.05
N ILE A 138 6.30 -6.08 2.80
CA ILE A 138 5.96 -6.97 1.70
C ILE A 138 7.00 -8.07 1.74
N ALA A 139 6.60 -9.27 2.17
CA ALA A 139 7.47 -10.42 2.40
C ALA A 139 8.00 -11.07 1.09
N ASP A 140 8.28 -10.27 0.08
CA ASP A 140 8.79 -10.72 -1.20
C ASP A 140 10.32 -10.87 -1.15
N GLU A 141 10.87 -11.69 -2.05
CA GLU A 141 12.30 -12.03 -2.07
C GLU A 141 13.16 -10.81 -2.45
N GLY A 142 13.57 -10.02 -1.47
CA GLY A 142 14.75 -9.15 -1.56
C GLY A 142 14.52 -7.65 -1.41
N TRP A 143 15.57 -6.89 -1.73
CA TRP A 143 15.65 -5.44 -1.58
C TRP A 143 15.12 -4.76 -2.86
N HIS A 144 13.98 -5.23 -3.39
CA HIS A 144 13.49 -4.88 -4.72
C HIS A 144 13.15 -3.40 -4.82
N TRP A 145 12.35 -2.88 -3.90
CA TRP A 145 11.92 -1.49 -3.90
C TRP A 145 13.08 -0.55 -3.63
N LEU A 146 13.95 -0.92 -2.68
CA LEU A 146 15.14 -0.16 -2.36
C LEU A 146 16.13 -0.14 -3.53
N ASN A 147 16.30 -1.24 -4.25
CA ASN A 147 17.14 -1.29 -5.45
C ASN A 147 16.57 -0.39 -6.54
N ASN A 148 15.26 -0.43 -6.82
CA ASN A 148 14.62 0.49 -7.76
C ASN A 148 14.85 1.96 -7.39
N ALA A 149 14.77 2.31 -6.10
CA ALA A 149 15.04 3.67 -5.63
C ALA A 149 16.53 4.08 -5.74
N ARG A 150 17.47 3.14 -5.54
CA ARG A 150 18.91 3.37 -5.77
C ARG A 150 19.19 3.59 -7.24
N GLU A 151 18.64 2.73 -8.06
CA GLU A 151 18.71 2.79 -9.51
C GLU A 151 18.16 4.12 -10.06
N LEU A 152 17.06 4.63 -9.52
CA LEU A 152 16.53 5.95 -9.86
C LEU A 152 17.52 7.07 -9.48
N SER A 153 18.12 6.97 -8.29
CA SER A 153 19.14 7.90 -7.79
C SER A 153 20.41 7.89 -8.65
N ASP A 154 20.81 6.74 -9.17
CA ASP A 154 21.99 6.60 -10.02
C ASP A 154 21.76 7.28 -11.38
N VAL A 155 20.57 7.12 -11.97
CA VAL A 155 20.20 7.84 -13.21
C VAL A 155 20.15 9.35 -12.97
N ALA A 156 19.61 9.82 -11.83
CA ALA A 156 19.63 11.24 -11.48
C ALA A 156 21.07 11.80 -11.37
N THR A 157 21.97 11.02 -10.79
CA THR A 157 23.39 11.39 -10.64
C THR A 157 24.10 11.42 -11.99
N ALA A 158 23.84 10.43 -12.86
CA ALA A 158 24.33 10.41 -14.23
C ALA A 158 23.82 11.61 -15.03
N MET A 159 22.53 11.96 -14.92
CA MET A 159 21.97 13.14 -15.58
C MET A 159 22.61 14.44 -15.10
N ALA A 160 22.85 14.60 -13.80
CA ALA A 160 23.55 15.78 -13.27
C ALA A 160 24.98 15.89 -13.84
N ARG A 161 25.67 14.75 -13.93
CA ARG A 161 27.02 14.66 -14.50
C ARG A 161 27.06 14.99 -15.99
N GLU A 162 26.16 14.44 -16.79
CA GLU A 162 26.10 14.72 -18.23
C GLU A 162 25.68 16.17 -18.48
N ARG A 163 24.70 16.69 -17.72
CA ARG A 163 24.30 18.10 -17.82
C ARG A 163 25.46 19.05 -17.51
N TYR A 164 26.26 18.73 -16.49
CA TYR A 164 27.47 19.47 -16.18
C TYR A 164 28.49 19.45 -17.32
N GLN A 165 28.72 18.28 -17.93
CA GLN A 165 29.64 18.16 -19.06
C GLN A 165 29.15 19.00 -20.25
N LEU A 166 27.85 19.05 -20.51
CA LEU A 166 27.29 19.90 -21.57
C LEU A 166 27.48 21.39 -21.31
N ASP A 167 27.35 21.84 -20.05
CA ASP A 167 27.57 23.24 -19.68
C ASP A 167 29.06 23.64 -19.70
N PHE A 168 29.98 22.71 -19.47
CA PHE A 168 31.43 22.97 -19.37
C PHE A 168 32.19 22.68 -20.68
N CYS A 169 31.79 21.66 -21.43
CA CYS A 169 32.37 21.25 -22.71
C CYS A 169 31.61 21.84 -23.89
N ASP A 170 31.31 23.14 -23.87
CA ASP A 170 30.87 23.86 -25.06
C ASP A 170 32.05 24.60 -25.75
N PRO A 171 32.90 23.93 -26.54
CA PRO A 171 33.79 24.60 -27.49
C PRO A 171 33.06 24.94 -28.81
N ARG A 172 31.73 24.78 -28.90
CA ARG A 172 30.93 24.95 -30.12
C ARG A 172 30.01 26.17 -30.12
N ALA A 173 30.02 26.97 -29.05
CA ALA A 173 29.47 28.34 -29.07
C ALA A 173 30.06 29.24 -30.18
N GLU A 174 31.14 28.82 -30.85
CA GLU A 174 31.75 29.54 -31.99
C GLU A 174 31.40 28.97 -33.39
N GLY A 175 30.58 27.90 -33.50
CA GLY A 175 30.26 27.24 -34.78
C GLY A 175 28.80 27.38 -35.23
N PRO A 176 28.47 27.62 -36.53
CA PRO A 176 27.11 27.96 -36.98
C PRO A 176 26.05 26.84 -36.91
N GLU A 177 26.40 25.63 -36.45
CA GLU A 177 25.53 24.44 -36.44
C GLU A 177 25.39 23.79 -35.05
N GLY A 178 25.65 24.52 -33.97
CA GLY A 178 25.75 24.01 -32.60
C GLY A 178 24.42 23.82 -31.86
N ALA A 179 23.57 22.89 -32.27
CA ALA A 179 22.50 22.37 -31.42
C ALA A 179 22.31 20.86 -31.65
N VAL A 180 23.38 20.09 -31.46
CA VAL A 180 23.27 18.63 -31.36
C VAL A 180 22.87 18.34 -29.93
N ILE A 181 21.60 18.01 -29.70
CA ILE A 181 21.15 17.42 -28.44
C ILE A 181 22.04 16.20 -28.20
N ASP A 182 22.74 16.19 -27.07
CA ASP A 182 23.59 15.07 -26.72
C ASP A 182 22.74 13.81 -26.51
N ARG A 183 23.05 12.79 -27.31
CA ARG A 183 22.27 11.55 -27.38
C ARG A 183 22.30 10.80 -26.05
N ASP A 184 23.40 10.91 -25.30
CA ASP A 184 23.57 10.24 -24.02
C ASP A 184 22.69 10.89 -22.94
N PHE A 185 22.62 12.21 -22.91
CA PHE A 185 21.68 12.92 -22.04
C PHE A 185 20.21 12.60 -22.38
N GLU A 186 19.85 12.55 -23.67
CA GLU A 186 18.48 12.18 -24.10
C GLU A 186 18.10 10.76 -23.64
N VAL A 187 19.01 9.79 -23.77
CA VAL A 187 18.81 8.41 -23.28
C VAL A 187 18.57 8.39 -21.77
N LEU A 188 19.30 9.20 -21.00
CA LEU A 188 19.10 9.28 -19.55
C LEU A 188 17.73 9.86 -19.18
N VAL A 189 17.26 10.89 -19.89
CA VAL A 189 15.92 11.47 -19.69
C VAL A 189 14.84 10.42 -19.98
N TYR A 190 14.94 9.68 -21.09
CA TYR A 190 14.01 8.59 -21.38
C TYR A 190 14.06 7.49 -20.32
N THR A 191 15.27 7.11 -19.89
CA THR A 191 15.46 6.07 -18.86
C THR A 191 14.83 6.49 -17.54
N TRP A 192 14.96 7.76 -17.15
CA TRP A 192 14.31 8.33 -15.98
C TRP A 192 12.79 8.25 -16.08
N THR A 193 12.20 8.76 -17.17
CA THR A 193 10.74 8.75 -17.35
C THR A 193 10.18 7.33 -17.41
N ALA A 194 10.87 6.41 -18.10
CA ALA A 194 10.48 5.01 -18.17
C ALA A 194 10.49 4.36 -16.79
N ARG A 195 11.54 4.60 -15.99
CA ARG A 195 11.67 4.04 -14.63
C ARG A 195 10.66 4.61 -13.66
N LEU A 196 10.37 5.91 -13.70
CA LEU A 196 9.31 6.50 -12.88
C LEU A 196 7.96 5.85 -13.17
N LYS A 197 7.61 5.70 -14.46
CA LYS A 197 6.35 5.07 -14.87
C LYS A 197 6.28 3.60 -14.48
N SER A 198 7.37 2.84 -14.66
CA SER A 198 7.38 1.44 -14.26
C SER A 198 7.27 1.29 -12.74
N PHE A 199 7.92 2.17 -11.98
CA PHE A 199 7.84 2.16 -10.51
C PHE A 199 6.40 2.44 -10.07
N ASP A 200 5.78 3.52 -10.57
CA ASP A 200 4.40 3.88 -10.23
C ASP A 200 3.43 2.74 -10.58
N HIS A 201 3.60 2.11 -11.76
CA HIS A 201 2.81 0.96 -12.16
C HIS A 201 2.95 -0.25 -11.23
N GLN A 202 4.17 -0.60 -10.82
CA GLN A 202 4.37 -1.69 -9.86
C GLN A 202 3.74 -1.38 -8.49
N LEU A 203 3.74 -0.12 -8.06
CA LEU A 203 3.04 0.29 -6.84
C LEU A 203 1.51 0.26 -6.99
N ASP A 204 0.96 0.51 -8.19
CA ASP A 204 -0.46 0.32 -8.50
C ASP A 204 -0.87 -1.15 -8.46
N GLU A 205 -0.04 -2.03 -9.01
CA GLU A 205 -0.29 -3.49 -9.00
C GLU A 205 -0.39 -4.01 -7.57
N ILE A 206 0.55 -3.64 -6.70
CA ILE A 206 0.51 -4.06 -5.30
C ILE A 206 -0.64 -3.40 -4.54
N GLU A 207 -0.96 -2.13 -4.79
CA GLU A 207 -2.14 -1.52 -4.16
C GLU A 207 -3.42 -2.31 -4.50
N ALA A 208 -3.55 -2.79 -5.74
CA ALA A 208 -4.67 -3.61 -6.17
C ALA A 208 -4.71 -4.99 -5.50
N GLU A 209 -3.56 -5.58 -5.15
CA GLU A 209 -3.50 -6.85 -4.42
C GLU A 209 -3.94 -6.73 -2.95
N TYR A 210 -3.73 -5.56 -2.33
CA TYR A 210 -4.04 -5.31 -0.93
C TYR A 210 -5.40 -4.64 -0.68
N SER A 211 -6.06 -4.14 -1.73
CA SER A 211 -7.42 -3.55 -1.69
C SER A 211 -8.54 -4.59 -1.68
#